data_AF-A0A7S4UCX7-F1
#
_entry.id   AF-A0A7S4UCX7-F1
#
_cell.length_a   1.000
_cell.length_b   1.000
_cell.length_c   1.000
_cell.angle_alpha   90.00
_cell.angle_beta   90.00
_cell.angle_gamma   90.00
#
_symmetry.space_group_name_H-M   'P 1'
#
loop_
_entity.id
_entity.type
_entity.pdbx_description
1 polymer ?
#
loop_
_entity_poly.entity_id
_entity_poly.type
_entity_poly.pdbx_seq_one_letter_code
_entity_poly.pdbx_strand_id
1 'polypeptide(L)'
;RRSRAASLGILSRVALAAMAVGGRVGVAPGPLAGAKKKGLKRGRRAASAAAYKDGVGPLRRRRVMGECPQVFENTGMQVALRDLPAIVVNLERRPDRLQDCGARLAAHCPGLCYNRFTATDGKRDIIPASEVASSWHTGRNVVYQRLRAIRKGWDDLDTYKERTLELSPGERGCASSHIRAWQHCLECAGSTNRPLLVLEDDAAPTPDFVATLSRALAALPADAHILYLGYSQAADWRREMSPELVESEYVWTTVGYILWPAGARILLSKLPVDQPVDNWMAQLNASGDVKAYCVRPKIVRQAEAWNVNSDVAHSDEHYWGPDSDIHHSDAFYWGPEEHTAKDPKPSAGPTVFWDVGSEDSEISTEDL
;
A
#
# COMPACT_ATOMS: atom_id res chain seq x y z
N ARG A 1 19.65 63.38 -8.82
CA ARG A 1 18.64 64.19 -8.08
C ARG A 1 17.50 63.25 -7.70
N ARG A 2 17.22 63.14 -6.38
CA ARG A 2 15.97 62.78 -5.63
C ARG A 2 14.90 61.95 -6.38
N SER A 3 14.25 60.89 -5.85
CA SER A 3 13.84 60.44 -4.49
C SER A 3 13.22 59.02 -4.65
N ARG A 4 13.52 57.99 -3.85
CA ARG A 4 13.06 57.61 -2.48
C ARG A 4 11.55 57.30 -2.28
N ALA A 5 11.35 56.18 -1.56
CA ALA A 5 10.23 55.73 -0.69
C ALA A 5 9.01 55.06 -1.38
N ALA A 6 8.60 53.82 -1.06
CA ALA A 6 8.32 53.07 0.19
C ALA A 6 6.88 53.25 0.73
N SER A 7 6.16 52.12 0.88
CA SER A 7 5.04 51.80 1.82
C SER A 7 4.55 50.38 1.43
N LEU A 8 4.67 49.26 2.15
CA LEU A 8 4.34 48.85 3.54
C LEU A 8 2.84 48.71 3.83
N GLY A 9 2.38 47.44 3.92
CA GLY A 9 1.44 46.92 4.91
C GLY A 9 -0.06 46.91 4.58
N ILE A 10 -0.70 45.74 4.71
CA ILE A 10 -1.89 45.50 5.55
C ILE A 10 -1.97 43.98 5.82
N LEU A 11 -1.80 43.64 7.10
CA LEU A 11 -2.21 42.37 7.73
C LEU A 11 -3.67 42.53 8.16
N SER A 12 -4.49 41.49 7.98
CA SER A 12 -5.75 41.35 8.74
C SER A 12 -5.67 40.09 9.60
N ARG A 13 -5.71 40.32 10.91
CA ARG A 13 -5.92 39.32 11.97
C ARG A 13 -7.41 39.33 12.31
N VAL A 14 -8.01 38.16 12.51
CA VAL A 14 -9.15 38.01 13.42
C VAL A 14 -8.72 37.07 14.54
N ALA A 15 -8.81 37.58 15.76
CA ALA A 15 -8.63 36.87 17.00
C ALA A 15 -10.00 36.52 17.58
N LEU A 16 -10.09 35.40 18.29
CA LEU A 16 -10.96 35.32 19.47
C LEU A 16 -10.25 34.50 20.56
N ALA A 17 -10.29 35.06 21.77
CA ALA A 17 -9.57 34.63 22.95
C ALA A 17 -10.48 33.85 23.91
N ALA A 18 -9.87 33.03 24.77
CA ALA A 18 -10.34 32.83 26.14
C ALA A 18 -9.14 32.58 27.06
N MET A 19 -9.05 33.38 28.13
CA MET A 19 -8.04 33.34 29.19
C MET A 19 -8.68 32.93 30.53
N ALA A 20 -7.91 32.23 31.36
CA ALA A 20 -7.72 32.41 32.82
C ALA A 20 -6.62 31.40 33.24
N VAL A 21 -5.38 31.73 33.64
CA VAL A 21 -4.75 32.63 34.65
C VAL A 21 -4.81 32.12 36.10
N GLY A 22 -3.60 31.83 36.62
CA GLY A 22 -3.17 31.82 38.03
C GLY A 22 -2.02 30.81 38.23
N GLY A 23 -0.75 31.11 38.54
CA GLY A 23 -0.03 32.35 38.85
C GLY A 23 0.65 32.29 40.23
N ARG A 24 1.99 32.04 40.29
CA ARG A 24 3.06 32.62 41.16
C ARG A 24 4.31 31.69 41.24
N VAL A 25 5.51 32.08 40.75
CA VAL A 25 6.62 32.90 41.34
C VAL A 25 7.29 32.17 42.53
N GLY A 26 8.62 32.00 42.71
CA GLY A 26 9.91 32.43 42.15
C GLY A 26 10.98 31.91 43.15
N VAL A 27 12.26 31.63 42.83
CA VAL A 27 13.42 32.52 43.01
C VAL A 27 14.68 31.62 43.05
N ALA A 28 15.77 32.04 42.40
CA ALA A 28 17.09 31.43 42.45
C ALA A 28 18.03 32.16 43.44
N PRO A 29 19.16 31.54 43.82
CA PRO A 29 20.42 32.30 43.90
C PRO A 29 21.62 31.53 43.30
N GLY A 30 22.61 32.26 42.74
CA GLY A 30 23.99 31.78 42.53
C GLY A 30 24.93 32.38 43.60
N PRO A 31 26.24 32.54 43.34
CA PRO A 31 27.23 31.63 42.73
C PRO A 31 28.48 31.45 43.66
N LEU A 32 29.51 30.66 43.29
CA LEU A 32 30.94 30.95 43.59
C LEU A 32 31.95 29.95 42.96
N ALA A 33 32.98 30.53 42.31
CA ALA A 33 34.41 30.15 42.13
C ALA A 33 34.82 28.68 41.85
N GLY A 34 35.82 28.32 41.04
CA GLY A 34 36.93 28.99 40.36
C GLY A 34 38.04 27.93 40.14
N ALA A 35 38.71 27.86 38.99
CA ALA A 35 40.18 27.98 38.85
C ALA A 35 40.64 27.74 37.40
N LYS A 36 41.68 28.50 37.01
CA LYS A 36 42.34 28.56 35.70
C LYS A 36 43.57 27.62 35.64
N LYS A 37 43.96 27.20 34.42
CA LYS A 37 45.28 27.40 33.75
C LYS A 37 45.31 26.59 32.43
N LYS A 38 45.37 27.20 31.22
CA LYS A 38 46.58 27.54 30.41
C LYS A 38 47.62 26.41 30.39
N GLY A 39 48.16 25.87 29.29
CA GLY A 39 48.33 26.16 27.86
C GLY A 39 49.52 25.26 27.42
N LEU A 40 49.65 24.76 26.18
CA LEU A 40 50.59 25.29 25.18
C LEU A 40 50.58 24.37 23.92
N LYS A 41 50.88 24.96 22.77
CA LYS A 41 50.82 24.40 21.40
C LYS A 41 52.18 23.88 20.89
N ARG A 42 52.10 23.10 19.79
CA ARG A 42 53.06 22.90 18.67
C ARG A 42 54.24 21.94 18.93
N GLY A 43 54.73 21.12 17.98
CA GLY A 43 54.60 21.15 16.52
C GLY A 43 55.10 19.87 15.81
N ARG A 44 55.17 19.96 14.48
CA ARG A 44 55.19 18.92 13.42
C ARG A 44 56.57 18.34 13.06
N ARG A 45 56.47 17.23 12.29
CA ARG A 45 57.34 16.65 11.19
C ARG A 45 58.18 15.43 11.59
N ALA A 46 58.52 14.45 10.75
CA ALA A 46 58.03 13.77 9.53
C ALA A 46 59.25 13.02 8.92
N ALA A 47 59.08 11.78 8.42
CA ALA A 47 59.86 11.06 7.36
C ALA A 47 59.81 9.52 7.63
N SER A 48 59.16 8.67 6.83
CA SER A 48 59.58 7.99 5.56
C SER A 48 60.75 6.99 5.75
N ALA A 49 60.84 5.76 5.22
CA ALA A 49 60.12 4.99 4.18
C ALA A 49 60.54 3.48 4.24
N ALA A 50 59.81 2.62 3.48
CA ALA A 50 60.15 1.27 2.97
C ALA A 50 60.23 0.10 4.00
N ALA A 51 59.87 -1.17 3.74
CA ALA A 51 59.59 -1.92 2.51
C ALA A 51 58.70 -3.16 2.79
N TYR A 52 58.08 -3.66 1.72
CA TYR A 52 57.27 -4.88 1.56
C TYR A 52 58.06 -6.18 1.86
N LYS A 53 57.45 -7.16 2.56
CA LYS A 53 57.70 -8.60 2.38
C LYS A 53 56.46 -9.42 2.76
N ASP A 54 56.07 -10.30 1.84
CA ASP A 54 55.05 -11.34 1.98
C ASP A 54 55.42 -12.38 3.05
N GLY A 55 54.41 -12.93 3.72
CA GLY A 55 54.57 -14.05 4.66
C GLY A 55 53.22 -14.53 5.21
N VAL A 56 52.65 -15.52 4.54
CA VAL A 56 51.45 -16.26 4.96
C VAL A 56 51.70 -16.93 6.31
N GLY A 57 50.80 -16.71 7.29
CA GLY A 57 50.78 -17.41 8.59
C GLY A 57 49.34 -17.53 9.11
N PRO A 58 48.94 -18.67 9.70
CA PRO A 58 47.53 -19.04 9.86
C PRO A 58 46.86 -18.30 11.03
N LEU A 59 45.68 -17.72 10.76
CA LEU A 59 44.81 -17.11 11.76
C LEU A 59 44.21 -18.19 12.68
N ARG A 60 44.73 -18.27 13.92
CA ARG A 60 44.03 -18.92 15.03
C ARG A 60 42.76 -18.14 15.35
N ARG A 61 41.58 -18.71 15.07
CA ARG A 61 40.28 -18.21 15.54
C ARG A 61 40.25 -18.24 17.07
N ARG A 62 40.25 -17.06 17.69
CA ARG A 62 39.85 -16.89 19.10
C ARG A 62 38.33 -16.74 19.12
N ARG A 63 37.63 -17.74 19.65
CA ARG A 63 36.18 -17.72 19.87
C ARG A 63 35.91 -16.79 21.06
N VAL A 64 35.37 -15.60 20.80
CA VAL A 64 34.76 -14.77 21.84
C VAL A 64 33.28 -15.11 21.82
N MET A 65 32.84 -15.87 22.83
CA MET A 65 31.42 -16.05 23.14
C MET A 65 30.91 -14.73 23.70
N GLY A 66 30.20 -13.96 22.86
CA GLY A 66 29.27 -12.95 23.32
C GLY A 66 27.87 -13.54 23.16
N GLU A 67 27.19 -13.80 24.26
CA GLU A 67 25.77 -14.15 24.21
C GLU A 67 24.99 -12.99 23.59
N CYS A 68 24.23 -13.31 22.54
CA CYS A 68 23.46 -12.35 21.77
C CYS A 68 22.13 -12.03 22.49
N PRO A 69 21.66 -10.76 22.56
CA PRO A 69 20.41 -10.38 23.22
C PRO A 69 19.12 -10.96 22.61
N GLN A 70 19.22 -11.69 21.51
CA GLN A 70 18.10 -12.08 20.64
C GLN A 70 17.00 -12.93 21.30
N VAL A 71 17.31 -13.68 22.36
CA VAL A 71 16.32 -14.54 23.02
C VAL A 71 15.30 -13.72 23.82
N PHE A 72 15.73 -12.62 24.45
CA PHE A 72 14.85 -11.78 25.28
C PHE A 72 13.95 -10.85 24.44
N GLU A 73 14.46 -10.29 23.33
CA GLU A 73 13.66 -9.46 22.42
C GLU A 73 12.55 -10.27 21.72
N ASN A 74 12.81 -11.55 21.42
CA ASN A 74 11.86 -12.39 20.70
C ASN A 74 10.63 -12.76 21.55
N THR A 75 10.79 -12.97 22.86
CA THR A 75 9.66 -13.25 23.76
C THR A 75 8.74 -12.03 23.92
N GLY A 76 9.29 -10.84 24.08
CA GLY A 76 8.51 -9.60 24.19
C GLY A 76 7.71 -9.29 22.93
N MET A 77 8.30 -9.51 21.75
CA MET A 77 7.59 -9.31 20.49
C MET A 77 6.49 -10.35 20.25
N GLN A 78 6.70 -11.62 20.64
CA GLN A 78 5.64 -12.62 20.56
C GLN A 78 4.43 -12.27 21.43
N VAL A 79 4.65 -11.65 22.59
CA VAL A 79 3.55 -11.11 23.41
C VAL A 79 2.87 -9.94 22.69
N ALA A 80 3.64 -9.01 22.13
CA ALA A 80 3.08 -7.88 21.37
C ALA A 80 2.25 -8.32 20.15
N LEU A 81 2.63 -9.41 19.47
CA LEU A 81 1.84 -10.00 18.37
C LEU A 81 0.56 -10.68 18.85
N ARG A 82 0.60 -11.38 19.98
CA ARG A 82 -0.61 -11.93 20.63
C ARG A 82 -1.59 -10.83 21.01
N ASP A 83 -1.04 -9.69 21.42
CA ASP A 83 -1.76 -8.49 21.81
C ASP A 83 -1.99 -7.52 20.63
N LEU A 84 -1.79 -7.93 19.37
CA LEU A 84 -2.18 -7.11 18.23
C LEU A 84 -3.52 -7.63 17.70
N PRO A 85 -4.65 -6.91 17.90
CA PRO A 85 -5.91 -7.30 17.28
C PRO A 85 -5.70 -7.44 15.77
N ALA A 86 -6.06 -8.59 15.22
CA ALA A 86 -5.87 -8.87 13.81
C ALA A 86 -7.12 -9.47 13.19
N ILE A 87 -7.36 -9.10 11.94
CA ILE A 87 -8.39 -9.70 11.10
C ILE A 87 -7.83 -10.17 9.77
N VAL A 88 -8.42 -11.23 9.23
CA VAL A 88 -8.20 -11.70 7.86
C VAL A 88 -9.49 -11.49 7.08
N VAL A 89 -9.46 -10.57 6.13
CA VAL A 89 -10.54 -10.26 5.20
C VAL A 89 -10.66 -11.40 4.20
N ASN A 90 -11.80 -12.08 4.19
CA ASN A 90 -12.01 -13.28 3.39
C ASN A 90 -13.45 -13.37 2.89
N LEU A 91 -13.61 -13.70 1.61
CA LEU A 91 -14.93 -13.93 1.04
C LEU A 91 -15.55 -15.21 1.57
N GLU A 92 -16.87 -15.18 1.85
CA GLU A 92 -17.56 -16.34 2.44
C GLU A 92 -17.39 -17.62 1.58
N ARG A 93 -17.38 -17.43 0.27
CA ARG A 93 -17.23 -18.49 -0.74
C ARG A 93 -15.80 -19.00 -0.95
N ARG A 94 -14.79 -18.45 -0.26
CA ARG A 94 -13.36 -18.81 -0.41
C ARG A 94 -12.76 -19.41 0.89
N PRO A 95 -13.31 -20.51 1.43
CA PRO A 95 -12.73 -21.15 2.62
C PRO A 95 -11.35 -21.74 2.35
N ASP A 96 -11.05 -22.10 1.09
CA ASP A 96 -9.74 -22.54 0.60
C ASP A 96 -8.66 -21.49 0.90
N ARG A 97 -8.88 -20.24 0.48
CA ARG A 97 -7.92 -19.14 0.69
C ARG A 97 -7.70 -18.84 2.17
N LEU A 98 -8.77 -18.87 2.97
CA LEU A 98 -8.65 -18.67 4.41
C LEU A 98 -7.79 -19.75 5.08
N GLN A 99 -7.98 -21.02 4.69
CA GLN A 99 -7.20 -22.14 5.22
C GLN A 99 -5.73 -22.00 4.85
N ASP A 100 -5.43 -21.71 3.59
CA ASP A 100 -4.06 -21.53 3.11
C ASP A 100 -3.37 -20.31 3.77
N CYS A 101 -4.11 -19.21 3.94
CA CYS A 101 -3.64 -18.05 4.70
C CYS A 101 -3.31 -18.41 6.14
N GLY A 102 -4.19 -19.18 6.79
CA GLY A 102 -3.97 -19.64 8.15
C GLY A 102 -2.71 -20.49 8.30
N ALA A 103 -2.44 -21.38 7.34
CA ALA A 103 -1.21 -22.17 7.31
C ALA A 103 0.04 -21.27 7.18
N ARG A 104 0.01 -20.27 6.28
CA ARG A 104 1.12 -19.31 6.11
C ARG A 104 1.35 -18.47 7.36
N LEU A 105 0.28 -17.98 8.00
CA LEU A 105 0.35 -17.20 9.24
C LEU A 105 0.89 -18.04 10.39
N ALA A 106 0.44 -19.29 10.54
CA ALA A 106 0.95 -20.20 11.57
C ALA A 106 2.46 -20.49 11.40
N ALA A 107 2.93 -20.60 10.16
CA ALA A 107 4.33 -20.88 9.86
C ALA A 107 5.27 -19.70 10.15
N HIS A 108 4.83 -18.46 9.92
CA HIS A 108 5.71 -17.28 9.90
C HIS A 108 5.39 -16.21 10.95
N CYS A 109 4.21 -16.29 11.58
CA CYS A 109 3.76 -15.37 12.62
C CYS A 109 3.30 -16.15 13.87
N PRO A 110 4.16 -16.97 14.50
CA PRO A 110 3.77 -17.78 15.63
C PRO A 110 3.25 -16.91 16.78
N GLY A 111 2.02 -17.20 17.22
CA GLY A 111 1.35 -16.44 18.28
C GLY A 111 0.50 -15.27 17.79
N LEU A 112 0.46 -14.95 16.49
CA LEU A 112 -0.53 -14.01 15.98
C LEU A 112 -1.93 -14.64 16.08
N CYS A 113 -2.79 -14.04 16.89
CA CYS A 113 -4.21 -14.39 16.94
C CYS A 113 -4.97 -13.49 15.95
N TYR A 114 -5.78 -14.09 15.08
CA TYR A 114 -6.61 -13.33 14.14
C TYR A 114 -8.03 -13.89 14.09
N ASN A 115 -8.99 -13.02 13.78
CA ASN A 115 -10.36 -13.41 13.48
C ASN A 115 -10.58 -13.37 11.96
N ARG A 116 -11.36 -14.33 11.44
CA ARG A 116 -11.91 -14.18 10.09
C ARG A 116 -12.84 -12.97 10.10
N PHE A 117 -12.70 -12.11 9.10
CA PHE A 117 -13.57 -10.98 8.85
C PHE A 117 -14.21 -11.14 7.48
N THR A 118 -15.51 -11.42 7.44
CA THR A 118 -16.21 -11.69 6.18
C THR A 118 -16.11 -10.47 5.26
N ALA A 119 -15.56 -10.67 4.07
CA ALA A 119 -15.45 -9.68 3.01
C ALA A 119 -16.80 -9.47 2.32
N THR A 120 -17.00 -8.26 1.79
CA THR A 120 -18.16 -7.90 0.97
C THR A 120 -17.97 -8.52 -0.40
N ASP A 121 -18.91 -9.34 -0.83
CA ASP A 121 -18.93 -9.93 -2.16
C ASP A 121 -19.60 -8.95 -3.12
N GLY A 122 -18.82 -8.10 -3.80
CA GLY A 122 -19.41 -7.07 -4.65
C GLY A 122 -20.20 -7.58 -5.86
N LYS A 123 -20.15 -8.89 -6.17
CA LYS A 123 -21.04 -9.52 -7.16
C LYS A 123 -22.42 -9.86 -6.59
N ARG A 124 -22.56 -9.96 -5.27
CA ARG A 124 -23.78 -10.42 -4.57
C ARG A 124 -24.39 -9.33 -3.68
N ASP A 125 -23.55 -8.54 -3.04
CA ASP A 125 -23.96 -7.57 -2.03
C ASP A 125 -24.26 -6.21 -2.66
N ILE A 126 -25.29 -5.54 -2.13
CA ILE A 126 -25.60 -4.16 -2.52
C ILE A 126 -24.65 -3.23 -1.77
N ILE A 127 -23.79 -2.55 -2.52
CA ILE A 127 -22.85 -1.56 -1.99
C ILE A 127 -23.39 -0.17 -2.29
N PRO A 128 -23.70 0.66 -1.27
CA PRO A 128 -24.27 1.99 -1.49
C PRO A 128 -23.23 2.95 -2.07
N ALA A 129 -23.68 3.84 -2.97
CA ALA A 129 -22.82 4.86 -3.59
C ALA A 129 -22.25 5.88 -2.58
N SER A 130 -22.86 5.99 -1.40
CA SER A 130 -22.34 6.79 -0.28
C SER A 130 -21.10 6.19 0.38
N GLU A 131 -20.86 4.88 0.20
CA GLU A 131 -19.65 4.20 0.66
C GLU A 131 -18.62 4.09 -0.45
N VAL A 132 -19.05 3.60 -1.63
CA VAL A 132 -18.17 3.37 -2.77
C VAL A 132 -18.84 3.82 -4.06
N ALA A 133 -18.18 4.71 -4.79
CA ALA A 133 -18.64 5.21 -6.07
C ALA A 133 -18.83 4.07 -7.10
N SER A 134 -19.53 4.36 -8.19
CA SER A 134 -19.65 3.43 -9.33
C SER A 134 -18.50 3.59 -10.33
N SER A 135 -17.94 4.79 -10.45
CA SER A 135 -16.87 5.10 -11.40
C SER A 135 -15.79 5.98 -10.79
N TRP A 136 -14.63 6.03 -11.44
CA TRP A 136 -13.46 6.74 -10.98
C TRP A 136 -12.65 7.34 -12.12
N HIS A 137 -11.93 8.42 -11.83
CA HIS A 137 -11.04 9.07 -12.80
C HIS A 137 -9.58 8.67 -12.55
N THR A 138 -8.93 8.08 -13.55
CA THR A 138 -7.59 7.47 -13.40
C THR A 138 -6.44 8.48 -13.38
N GLY A 139 -6.68 9.76 -13.68
CA GLY A 139 -5.60 10.73 -13.92
C GLY A 139 -4.55 10.81 -12.82
N ARG A 140 -4.94 10.71 -11.54
CA ARG A 140 -3.98 10.67 -10.44
C ARG A 140 -3.18 9.38 -10.41
N ASN A 141 -3.83 8.23 -10.60
CA ASN A 141 -3.14 6.93 -10.67
C ASN A 141 -2.16 6.88 -11.84
N VAL A 142 -2.54 7.44 -13.00
CA VAL A 142 -1.70 7.53 -14.21
C VAL A 142 -0.38 8.26 -13.95
N VAL A 143 -0.38 9.32 -13.14
CA VAL A 143 0.87 10.00 -12.72
C VAL A 143 1.80 9.02 -12.01
N TYR A 144 1.28 8.26 -11.04
CA TYR A 144 2.07 7.32 -10.25
C TYR A 144 2.47 6.05 -11.02
N GLN A 145 1.65 5.61 -11.97
CA GLN A 145 1.99 4.56 -12.90
C GLN A 145 3.19 4.95 -13.77
N ARG A 146 3.19 6.18 -14.34
CA ARG A 146 4.32 6.71 -15.11
C ARG A 146 5.59 6.86 -14.26
N LEU A 147 5.47 7.32 -13.02
CA LEU A 147 6.61 7.39 -12.09
C LEU A 147 7.20 5.99 -11.83
N ARG A 148 6.34 4.97 -11.64
CA ARG A 148 6.78 3.59 -11.48
C ARG A 148 7.50 3.08 -12.73
N ALA A 149 6.93 3.32 -13.92
CA ALA A 149 7.52 2.90 -15.20
C ALA A 149 8.92 3.49 -15.40
N ILE A 150 9.08 4.81 -15.19
CA ILE A 150 10.39 5.49 -15.25
C ILE A 150 11.38 4.84 -14.28
N ARG A 151 10.98 4.65 -13.02
CA ARG A 151 11.85 4.06 -11.98
C ARG A 151 12.24 2.62 -12.30
N LYS A 152 11.39 1.87 -13.00
CA LYS A 152 11.63 0.50 -13.42
C LYS A 152 12.35 0.40 -14.77
N GLY A 153 12.50 1.50 -15.50
CA GLY A 153 13.05 1.52 -16.85
C GLY A 153 12.15 0.84 -17.87
N TRP A 154 10.83 0.89 -17.67
CA TRP A 154 9.86 0.37 -18.63
C TRP A 154 9.64 1.37 -19.77
N ASP A 155 9.48 0.85 -20.98
CA ASP A 155 9.29 1.63 -22.20
C ASP A 155 7.82 1.56 -22.67
N ASP A 156 6.90 1.87 -21.76
CA ASP A 156 5.45 1.76 -21.94
C ASP A 156 4.72 3.08 -21.59
N LEU A 157 5.45 4.20 -21.55
CA LEU A 157 4.94 5.47 -21.01
C LEU A 157 3.73 6.04 -21.78
N ASP A 158 3.59 5.69 -23.06
CA ASP A 158 2.51 6.11 -23.94
C ASP A 158 1.20 5.32 -23.72
N THR A 159 1.26 4.18 -23.01
CA THR A 159 0.10 3.35 -22.66
C THR A 159 -0.73 3.98 -21.53
N TYR A 160 -0.12 4.80 -20.68
CA TYR A 160 -0.75 5.44 -19.53
C TYR A 160 -1.58 6.66 -19.93
N LYS A 161 -2.87 6.43 -20.20
CA LYS A 161 -3.86 7.46 -20.56
C LYS A 161 -4.88 7.66 -19.45
N GLU A 162 -5.19 8.92 -19.18
CA GLU A 162 -6.25 9.29 -18.25
C GLU A 162 -7.61 8.88 -18.83
N ARG A 163 -8.46 8.31 -17.97
CA ARG A 163 -9.76 7.75 -18.32
C ARG A 163 -10.72 7.93 -17.15
N THR A 164 -12.01 7.86 -17.44
CA THR A 164 -13.04 7.54 -16.44
C THR A 164 -13.45 6.10 -16.65
N LEU A 165 -13.37 5.28 -15.59
CA LEU A 165 -13.66 3.85 -15.62
C LEU A 165 -14.76 3.53 -14.63
N GLU A 166 -15.60 2.54 -14.95
CA GLU A 166 -16.51 1.95 -13.96
C GLU A 166 -15.70 1.02 -13.05
N LEU A 167 -15.86 1.20 -11.73
CA LEU A 167 -15.30 0.30 -10.74
C LEU A 167 -15.95 -1.07 -10.89
N SER A 168 -15.13 -2.11 -10.97
CA SER A 168 -15.63 -3.47 -11.05
C SER A 168 -16.41 -3.83 -9.77
N PRO A 169 -17.34 -4.80 -9.83
CA PRO A 169 -17.96 -5.34 -8.63
C PRO A 169 -16.92 -5.78 -7.58
N GLY A 170 -15.81 -6.38 -8.01
CA GLY A 170 -14.73 -6.82 -7.13
C GLY A 170 -14.02 -5.65 -6.45
N GLU A 171 -13.71 -4.57 -7.18
CA GLU A 171 -13.08 -3.37 -6.61
C GLU A 171 -13.99 -2.70 -5.59
N ARG A 172 -15.31 -2.62 -5.89
CA ARG A 172 -16.30 -2.08 -4.95
C ARG A 172 -16.42 -2.95 -3.70
N GLY A 173 -16.43 -4.27 -3.85
CA GLY A 173 -16.46 -5.23 -2.74
C GLY A 173 -15.21 -5.15 -1.87
N CYS A 174 -14.03 -5.01 -2.48
CA CYS A 174 -12.77 -4.78 -1.79
C CYS A 174 -12.85 -3.47 -0.97
N ALA A 175 -13.22 -2.36 -1.59
CA ALA A 175 -13.38 -1.07 -0.91
C ALA A 175 -14.36 -1.14 0.28
N SER A 176 -15.56 -1.72 0.09
CA SER A 176 -16.55 -1.90 1.15
C SER A 176 -16.02 -2.77 2.31
N SER A 177 -15.25 -3.81 2.00
CA SER A 177 -14.61 -4.66 3.02
C SER A 177 -13.64 -3.88 3.90
N HIS A 178 -12.82 -3.02 3.28
CA HIS A 178 -11.88 -2.17 4.01
C HIS A 178 -12.58 -1.06 4.80
N ILE A 179 -13.66 -0.46 4.27
CA ILE A 179 -14.49 0.50 5.03
C ILE A 179 -15.00 -0.14 6.32
N ARG A 180 -15.54 -1.36 6.25
CA ARG A 180 -15.98 -2.12 7.43
C ARG A 180 -14.83 -2.47 8.35
N ALA A 181 -13.65 -2.79 7.83
CA ALA A 181 -12.45 -2.98 8.64
C ALA A 181 -12.03 -1.69 9.38
N TRP A 182 -12.18 -0.51 8.76
CA TRP A 182 -11.90 0.77 9.41
C TRP A 182 -12.92 1.07 10.52
N GLN A 183 -14.20 0.77 10.30
CA GLN A 183 -15.23 0.85 11.35
C GLN A 183 -14.89 -0.10 12.50
N HIS A 184 -14.54 -1.35 12.19
CA HIS A 184 -14.14 -2.35 13.17
C HIS A 184 -12.90 -1.92 13.99
N CYS A 185 -11.93 -1.24 13.35
CA CYS A 185 -10.79 -0.66 14.05
C CYS A 185 -11.23 0.32 15.15
N LEU A 186 -12.25 1.17 14.88
CA LEU A 186 -12.78 2.10 15.88
C LEU A 186 -13.54 1.38 16.99
N GLU A 187 -14.30 0.34 16.65
CA GLU A 187 -15.04 -0.47 17.62
C GLU A 187 -14.10 -1.19 18.59
N CYS A 188 -13.05 -1.83 18.07
CA CYS A 188 -12.07 -2.56 18.88
C CYS A 188 -11.15 -1.65 19.68
N ALA A 189 -10.90 -0.42 19.23
CA ALA A 189 -10.01 0.50 19.90
C ALA A 189 -10.47 0.83 21.32
N GLY A 190 -11.79 1.01 21.53
CA GLY A 190 -12.37 1.45 22.80
C GLY A 190 -11.59 2.62 23.41
N SER A 191 -11.32 2.55 24.72
CA SER A 191 -10.46 3.51 25.44
C SER A 191 -8.96 3.24 25.27
N THR A 192 -8.58 2.11 24.68
CA THR A 192 -7.17 1.67 24.58
C THR A 192 -6.43 2.26 23.39
N ASN A 193 -7.16 2.77 22.39
CA ASN A 193 -6.61 3.32 21.14
C ASN A 193 -5.63 2.36 20.43
N ARG A 194 -5.81 1.05 20.62
CA ARG A 194 -4.98 0.01 20.00
C ARG A 194 -5.20 -0.01 18.48
N PRO A 195 -4.15 -0.23 17.68
CA PRO A 195 -4.31 -0.40 16.24
C PRO A 195 -4.86 -1.78 15.89
N LEU A 196 -5.34 -1.91 14.65
CA LEU A 196 -5.82 -3.15 14.05
C LEU A 196 -4.87 -3.59 12.94
N LEU A 197 -4.41 -4.84 12.97
CA LEU A 197 -3.77 -5.49 11.83
C LEU A 197 -4.86 -6.00 10.88
N VAL A 198 -4.85 -5.52 9.66
CA VAL A 198 -5.73 -5.96 8.57
C VAL A 198 -4.89 -6.76 7.58
N LEU A 199 -5.31 -7.99 7.29
CA LEU A 199 -4.71 -8.86 6.29
C LEU A 199 -5.79 -9.30 5.29
N GLU A 200 -5.43 -9.48 4.03
CA GLU A 200 -6.25 -10.22 3.06
C GLU A 200 -5.92 -11.72 3.14
N ASP A 201 -6.80 -12.57 2.62
CA ASP A 201 -6.65 -14.03 2.65
C ASP A 201 -5.59 -14.59 1.67
N ASP A 202 -4.98 -13.75 0.84
CA ASP A 202 -3.77 -14.05 0.09
C ASP A 202 -2.50 -13.50 0.77
N ALA A 203 -2.58 -13.03 2.02
CA ALA A 203 -1.40 -12.62 2.76
C ALA A 203 -0.43 -13.80 2.93
N ALA A 204 0.83 -13.56 2.59
CA ALA A 204 1.94 -14.48 2.71
C ALA A 204 3.09 -13.82 3.50
N PRO A 205 3.10 -13.96 4.85
CA PRO A 205 4.16 -13.40 5.67
C PRO A 205 5.51 -14.04 5.37
N THR A 206 6.58 -13.26 5.46
CA THR A 206 7.96 -13.74 5.26
C THR A 206 8.53 -14.37 6.54
N PRO A 207 9.57 -15.22 6.47
CA PRO A 207 10.24 -15.77 7.65
C PRO A 207 10.74 -14.71 8.64
N ASP A 208 11.12 -13.53 8.16
CA ASP A 208 11.64 -12.42 8.97
C ASP A 208 10.55 -11.49 9.54
N PHE A 209 9.27 -11.88 9.44
CA PHE A 209 8.13 -11.03 9.80
C PHE A 209 8.25 -10.45 11.21
N VAL A 210 8.42 -11.31 12.22
CA VAL A 210 8.40 -10.90 13.63
C VAL A 210 9.57 -9.96 13.94
N ALA A 211 10.77 -10.33 13.52
CA ALA A 211 11.97 -9.57 13.81
C ALA A 211 11.97 -8.20 13.11
N THR A 212 11.56 -8.17 11.84
CA THR A 212 11.56 -6.94 11.04
C THR A 212 10.43 -6.01 11.46
N LEU A 213 9.24 -6.54 11.78
CA LEU A 213 8.15 -5.73 12.33
C LEU A 213 8.54 -5.09 13.66
N SER A 214 9.20 -5.82 14.56
CA SER A 214 9.69 -5.29 15.83
C SER A 214 10.59 -4.06 15.64
N ARG A 215 11.58 -4.17 14.74
CA ARG A 215 12.51 -3.07 14.44
C ARG A 215 11.82 -1.89 13.75
N ALA A 216 10.86 -2.16 12.86
CA ALA A 216 10.07 -1.11 12.21
C ALA A 216 9.20 -0.36 13.22
N LEU A 217 8.51 -1.06 14.12
CA LEU A 217 7.67 -0.45 15.16
C LEU A 217 8.49 0.39 16.15
N ALA A 218 9.71 -0.03 16.49
CA ALA A 218 10.61 0.74 17.35
C ALA A 218 11.03 2.09 16.73
N ALA A 219 11.05 2.20 15.40
CA ALA A 219 11.36 3.42 14.67
C ALA A 219 10.12 4.22 14.23
N LEU A 220 8.91 3.65 14.41
CA LEU A 220 7.67 4.22 13.91
C LEU A 220 7.28 5.48 14.69
N PRO A 221 6.98 6.61 14.02
CA PRO A 221 6.44 7.78 14.70
C PRO A 221 5.13 7.47 15.43
N ALA A 222 4.99 7.98 16.65
CA ALA A 222 3.83 7.71 17.51
C ALA A 222 2.50 8.23 16.95
N ASP A 223 2.56 9.16 15.99
CA ASP A 223 1.41 9.75 15.30
C ASP A 223 1.18 9.12 13.91
N ALA A 224 1.74 7.94 13.63
CA ALA A 224 1.45 7.17 12.43
C ALA A 224 -0.04 6.83 12.32
N HIS A 225 -0.58 6.93 11.12
CA HIS A 225 -1.96 6.54 10.83
C HIS A 225 -2.03 5.12 10.25
N ILE A 226 -1.06 4.77 9.39
CA ILE A 226 -1.01 3.49 8.67
C ILE A 226 0.43 3.00 8.60
N LEU A 227 0.64 1.70 8.80
CA LEU A 227 1.89 1.01 8.51
C LEU A 227 1.62 -0.16 7.56
N TYR A 228 2.06 -0.03 6.30
CA TYR A 228 1.96 -1.08 5.30
C TYR A 228 3.01 -2.18 5.53
N LEU A 229 2.56 -3.43 5.55
CA LEU A 229 3.41 -4.62 5.71
C LEU A 229 3.66 -5.32 4.37
N GLY A 230 2.71 -5.20 3.45
CA GLY A 230 2.81 -5.58 2.05
C GLY A 230 2.36 -4.43 1.15
N TYR A 231 3.07 -4.24 0.03
CA TYR A 231 2.82 -3.17 -0.92
C TYR A 231 3.48 -3.41 -2.28
N SER A 232 3.01 -2.67 -3.28
CA SER A 232 3.74 -2.35 -4.50
C SER A 232 4.08 -0.87 -4.51
N GLN A 233 5.37 -0.54 -4.63
CA GLN A 233 5.84 0.85 -4.57
C GLN A 233 5.58 1.55 -5.91
N ALA A 234 4.94 2.71 -5.89
CA ALA A 234 4.75 3.56 -7.07
C ALA A 234 5.85 4.61 -7.19
N ALA A 235 5.91 5.50 -6.20
CA ALA A 235 6.85 6.61 -6.13
C ALA A 235 8.05 6.27 -5.23
N ASP A 236 9.07 7.13 -5.26
CA ASP A 236 10.16 7.08 -4.30
C ASP A 236 9.66 7.31 -2.86
N TRP A 237 10.48 6.90 -1.89
CA TRP A 237 10.16 7.13 -0.49
C TRP A 237 10.27 8.61 -0.15
N ARG A 238 9.32 9.14 0.65
CA ARG A 238 9.42 10.54 1.11
C ARG A 238 10.66 10.71 1.98
N ARG A 239 10.87 9.77 2.91
CA ARG A 239 11.99 9.76 3.84
C ARG A 239 12.40 8.34 4.23
N GLU A 240 13.70 8.17 4.41
CA GLU A 240 14.34 7.02 5.03
C GLU A 240 14.32 7.20 6.56
N MET A 241 13.59 6.36 7.29
CA MET A 241 13.46 6.49 8.76
C MET A 241 14.44 5.55 9.48
N SER A 242 14.54 4.32 9.01
CA SER A 242 15.50 3.30 9.45
C SER A 242 15.73 2.29 8.32
N PRO A 243 16.63 1.29 8.46
CA PRO A 243 16.73 0.22 7.48
C PRO A 243 15.38 -0.49 7.26
N GLU A 244 14.60 -0.66 8.33
CA GLU A 244 13.30 -1.36 8.35
C GLU A 244 12.07 -0.49 8.09
N LEU A 245 12.21 0.83 8.02
CA LEU A 245 11.07 1.74 7.97
C LEU A 245 11.32 2.90 7.01
N VAL A 246 10.32 3.16 6.16
CA VAL A 246 10.28 4.31 5.27
C VAL A 246 8.94 5.03 5.40
N GLU A 247 8.96 6.34 5.17
CA GLU A 247 7.73 7.10 4.95
C GLU A 247 7.32 7.00 3.49
N SER A 248 6.07 6.57 3.24
CA SER A 248 5.58 6.37 1.89
C SER A 248 4.97 7.64 1.31
N GLU A 249 4.97 7.73 -0.02
CA GLU A 249 4.16 8.70 -0.74
C GLU A 249 2.93 8.03 -1.36
N TYR A 250 3.15 7.07 -2.26
CA TYR A 250 2.08 6.38 -2.96
C TYR A 250 2.46 4.91 -3.15
N VAL A 251 1.66 4.02 -2.58
CA VAL A 251 1.85 2.56 -2.64
C VAL A 251 0.53 1.87 -2.92
N TRP A 252 0.56 0.86 -3.78
CA TRP A 252 -0.60 0.03 -4.11
C TRP A 252 -0.68 -1.21 -3.24
N THR A 253 -1.81 -1.90 -3.35
CA THR A 253 -2.25 -3.10 -2.62
C THR A 253 -2.62 -2.87 -1.17
N THR A 254 -3.56 -3.66 -0.67
CA THR A 254 -4.04 -3.67 0.73
C THR A 254 -3.84 -5.01 1.42
N VAL A 255 -3.02 -5.90 0.85
CA VAL A 255 -2.76 -7.28 1.32
C VAL A 255 -2.41 -7.38 2.82
N GLY A 256 -1.75 -6.36 3.38
CA GLY A 256 -1.48 -6.32 4.81
C GLY A 256 -1.02 -4.96 5.31
N TYR A 257 -1.73 -4.41 6.29
CA TYR A 257 -1.38 -3.13 6.94
C TYR A 257 -1.89 -3.07 8.38
N ILE A 258 -1.20 -2.26 9.20
CA ILE A 258 -1.66 -1.88 10.53
C ILE A 258 -2.33 -0.51 10.44
N LEU A 259 -3.52 -0.38 11.00
CA LEU A 259 -4.33 0.84 11.02
C LEU A 259 -4.52 1.34 12.45
N TRP A 260 -4.18 2.59 12.69
CA TRP A 260 -4.48 3.25 13.95
C TRP A 260 -5.88 3.89 13.92
N PRO A 261 -6.58 4.00 15.06
CA PRO A 261 -7.92 4.60 15.12
C PRO A 261 -7.97 6.04 14.61
N ALA A 262 -6.88 6.80 14.76
CA ALA A 262 -6.76 8.13 14.17
C ALA A 262 -6.80 8.09 12.63
N GLY A 263 -6.11 7.13 12.01
CA GLY A 263 -6.18 6.88 10.57
C GLY A 263 -7.56 6.45 10.13
N ALA A 264 -8.18 5.49 10.85
CA ALA A 264 -9.52 5.01 10.55
C ALA A 264 -10.56 6.14 10.53
N ARG A 265 -10.51 7.07 11.50
CA ARG A 265 -11.39 8.26 11.52
C ARG A 265 -11.21 9.15 10.30
N ILE A 266 -9.96 9.35 9.85
CA ILE A 266 -9.67 10.17 8.66
C ILE A 266 -10.23 9.49 7.42
N LEU A 267 -9.95 8.20 7.22
CA LEU A 267 -10.45 7.43 6.08
C LEU A 267 -11.99 7.47 6.05
N LEU A 268 -12.66 7.19 7.17
CA LEU A 268 -14.13 7.22 7.22
C LEU A 268 -14.72 8.63 6.99
N SER A 269 -14.01 9.69 7.37
CA SER A 269 -14.46 11.08 7.14
C SER A 269 -14.39 11.53 5.68
N LYS A 270 -13.74 10.74 4.81
CA LYS A 270 -13.48 11.08 3.40
C LYS A 270 -14.33 10.28 2.42
N LEU A 271 -15.24 9.43 2.91
CA LEU A 271 -16.16 8.66 2.07
C LEU A 271 -17.01 9.57 1.15
N PRO A 272 -17.41 9.08 -0.04
CA PRO A 272 -17.20 7.72 -0.56
C PRO A 272 -15.77 7.45 -1.06
N VAL A 273 -15.38 6.17 -1.09
CA VAL A 273 -14.22 5.71 -1.85
C VAL A 273 -14.55 5.82 -3.34
N ASP A 274 -13.78 6.61 -4.09
CA ASP A 274 -14.07 7.00 -5.47
C ASP A 274 -13.04 6.50 -6.49
N GLN A 275 -12.29 5.44 -6.14
CA GLN A 275 -11.31 4.71 -6.97
C GLN A 275 -10.97 3.37 -6.29
N PRO A 276 -10.17 2.47 -6.89
CA PRO A 276 -9.70 1.27 -6.17
C PRO A 276 -9.13 1.64 -4.80
N VAL A 277 -9.46 0.87 -3.76
CA VAL A 277 -9.27 1.32 -2.37
C VAL A 277 -7.81 1.60 -2.02
N ASP A 278 -6.89 0.85 -2.60
CA ASP A 278 -5.45 1.07 -2.47
C ASP A 278 -5.02 2.38 -3.15
N ASN A 279 -5.47 2.65 -4.37
CA ASN A 279 -5.27 3.93 -5.04
C ASN A 279 -5.81 5.07 -4.16
N TRP A 280 -7.00 4.89 -3.58
CA TRP A 280 -7.68 5.90 -2.79
C TRP A 280 -6.92 6.24 -1.50
N MET A 281 -6.49 5.20 -0.77
CA MET A 281 -5.66 5.36 0.43
C MET A 281 -4.31 6.00 0.09
N ALA A 282 -3.68 5.58 -1.01
CA ALA A 282 -2.41 6.13 -1.48
C ALA A 282 -2.54 7.61 -1.86
N GLN A 283 -3.66 8.01 -2.47
CA GLN A 283 -3.96 9.39 -2.77
C GLN A 283 -4.08 10.26 -1.52
N LEU A 284 -4.78 9.78 -0.48
CA LEU A 284 -4.87 10.51 0.80
C LEU A 284 -3.50 10.66 1.47
N ASN A 285 -2.59 9.70 1.28
CA ASN A 285 -1.22 9.82 1.77
C ASN A 285 -0.39 10.79 0.93
N ALA A 286 -0.58 10.77 -0.40
CA ALA A 286 0.07 11.70 -1.32
C ALA A 286 -0.32 13.16 -1.07
N SER A 287 -1.58 13.43 -0.71
CA SER A 287 -2.08 14.76 -0.34
C SER A 287 -1.75 15.17 1.10
N GLY A 288 -1.22 14.26 1.92
CA GLY A 288 -0.87 14.51 3.31
C GLY A 288 -2.06 14.46 4.28
N ASP A 289 -3.22 13.94 3.86
CA ASP A 289 -4.36 13.70 4.74
C ASP A 289 -4.06 12.58 5.76
N VAL A 290 -3.33 11.55 5.35
CA VAL A 290 -2.86 10.47 6.23
C VAL A 290 -1.33 10.40 6.29
N LYS A 291 -0.80 9.91 7.42
CA LYS A 291 0.63 9.65 7.64
C LYS A 291 0.87 8.16 7.52
N ALA A 292 1.29 7.71 6.34
CA ALA A 292 1.56 6.31 6.09
C ALA A 292 3.06 6.00 5.98
N TYR A 293 3.41 4.82 6.48
CA TYR A 293 4.76 4.28 6.48
C TYR A 293 4.74 2.86 5.91
N CYS A 294 5.89 2.37 5.48
CA CYS A 294 6.06 1.02 4.98
C CYS A 294 7.19 0.31 5.72
N VAL A 295 6.98 -0.97 6.06
CA VAL A 295 8.06 -1.86 6.50
C VAL A 295 8.93 -2.22 5.29
N ARG A 296 10.25 -2.16 5.41
CA ARG A 296 11.17 -2.46 4.31
C ARG A 296 12.31 -3.39 4.76
N PRO A 297 12.56 -4.55 4.13
CA PRO A 297 11.78 -5.13 3.03
C PRO A 297 10.35 -5.43 3.48
N LYS A 298 9.41 -5.49 2.52
CA LYS A 298 8.04 -5.91 2.83
C LYS A 298 8.03 -7.28 3.48
N ILE A 299 7.26 -7.41 4.56
CA ILE A 299 7.18 -8.63 5.38
C ILE A 299 5.90 -9.41 5.15
N VAL A 300 4.96 -8.86 4.37
CA VAL A 300 3.81 -9.56 3.81
C VAL A 300 3.88 -9.46 2.29
N ARG A 301 3.79 -10.60 1.62
CA ARG A 301 3.66 -10.71 0.17
C ARG A 301 2.22 -11.12 -0.16
N GLN A 302 1.84 -10.97 -1.42
CA GLN A 302 0.72 -11.74 -1.95
C GLN A 302 1.19 -13.18 -2.18
N ALA A 303 0.32 -14.14 -1.92
CA ALA A 303 0.62 -15.56 -2.05
C ALA A 303 0.95 -15.92 -3.51
N GLU A 304 0.24 -15.30 -4.45
CA GLU A 304 0.37 -15.53 -5.88
C GLU A 304 0.83 -14.26 -6.61
N ALA A 305 1.18 -14.41 -7.89
CA ALA A 305 1.45 -13.29 -8.77
C ALA A 305 0.19 -12.42 -8.96
N TRP A 306 0.40 -11.19 -9.41
CA TRP A 306 -0.68 -10.25 -9.72
C TRP A 306 -1.73 -10.90 -10.62
N ASN A 307 -3.02 -10.74 -10.26
CA ASN A 307 -4.21 -11.29 -10.92
C ASN A 307 -4.34 -12.81 -10.99
N VAL A 308 -3.42 -13.58 -10.41
CA VAL A 308 -3.56 -15.03 -10.33
C VAL A 308 -4.48 -15.36 -9.16
N ASN A 309 -5.55 -16.12 -9.43
CA ASN A 309 -6.53 -16.56 -8.41
C ASN A 309 -7.20 -15.39 -7.65
N SER A 310 -7.26 -14.20 -8.27
CA SER A 310 -7.90 -13.01 -7.70
C SER A 310 -9.42 -13.06 -7.87
N ASP A 311 -10.15 -12.63 -6.84
CA ASP A 311 -11.60 -12.40 -6.90
C ASP A 311 -11.93 -10.93 -7.23
N VAL A 312 -10.91 -10.09 -7.38
CA VAL A 312 -11.01 -8.68 -7.76
C VAL A 312 -10.48 -8.54 -9.18
N ALA A 313 -11.38 -8.33 -10.13
CA ALA A 313 -11.01 -7.90 -11.47
C ALA A 313 -10.73 -6.39 -11.42
N HIS A 314 -9.58 -5.93 -11.88
CA HIS A 314 -9.25 -4.50 -11.85
C HIS A 314 -9.74 -3.79 -13.11
N SER A 315 -10.43 -2.66 -12.92
CA SER A 315 -11.05 -1.93 -14.04
C SER A 315 -10.03 -1.34 -15.01
N ASP A 316 -8.78 -1.17 -14.60
CA ASP A 316 -7.68 -0.67 -15.42
C ASP A 316 -6.86 -1.76 -16.14
N GLU A 317 -7.24 -3.05 -16.04
CA GLU A 317 -6.57 -4.19 -16.70
C GLU A 317 -6.67 -4.23 -18.22
N HIS A 318 -7.73 -3.69 -18.83
CA HIS A 318 -7.97 -3.88 -20.26
C HIS A 318 -7.29 -2.84 -21.16
N TYR A 319 -6.43 -2.01 -20.58
CA TYR A 319 -5.88 -0.84 -21.26
C TYR A 319 -4.36 -0.90 -21.44
N TRP A 320 -3.73 -1.96 -20.96
CA TRP A 320 -2.38 -2.33 -21.34
C TRP A 320 -2.45 -2.82 -22.79
N GLY A 321 -1.79 -2.12 -23.72
CA GLY A 321 -1.78 -2.53 -25.13
C GLY A 321 -1.20 -3.95 -25.27
N PRO A 322 -1.35 -4.59 -26.44
CA PRO A 322 -0.79 -5.93 -26.70
C PRO A 322 0.75 -6.01 -26.52
N ASP A 323 1.43 -4.88 -26.37
CA ASP A 323 2.88 -4.74 -26.22
C ASP A 323 3.34 -4.35 -24.81
N SER A 324 2.49 -4.41 -23.78
CA SER A 324 3.01 -4.29 -22.41
C SER A 324 3.70 -5.60 -22.03
N ASP A 325 5.03 -5.60 -21.91
CA ASP A 325 5.87 -6.72 -21.43
C ASP A 325 5.56 -7.16 -19.97
N ILE A 326 4.43 -6.72 -19.40
CA ILE A 326 3.82 -7.31 -18.21
C ILE A 326 3.13 -8.58 -18.69
N HIS A 327 3.82 -9.73 -18.59
CA HIS A 327 3.21 -11.04 -18.77
C HIS A 327 2.04 -11.22 -17.80
N HIS A 328 0.82 -10.95 -18.27
CA HIS A 328 -0.42 -11.39 -17.63
C HIS A 328 -0.50 -12.90 -17.84
N SER A 329 -0.36 -13.69 -16.77
CA SER A 329 -0.49 -15.15 -16.88
C SER A 329 -1.97 -15.51 -16.99
N ASP A 330 -2.50 -15.47 -18.21
CA ASP A 330 -3.90 -15.65 -18.58
C ASP A 330 -4.40 -17.11 -18.47
N ALA A 331 -3.80 -17.95 -17.63
CA ALA A 331 -4.24 -19.33 -17.46
C ALA A 331 -5.48 -19.46 -16.54
N PHE A 332 -5.81 -18.42 -15.75
CA PHE A 332 -6.89 -18.46 -14.75
C PHE A 332 -7.77 -17.21 -14.71
N TYR A 333 -7.71 -16.36 -15.75
CA TYR A 333 -8.55 -15.17 -15.87
C TYR A 333 -9.98 -15.55 -16.28
N TRP A 334 -10.95 -15.39 -15.38
CA TRP A 334 -12.36 -15.73 -15.64
C TRP A 334 -13.21 -14.58 -16.19
N GLY A 335 -12.62 -13.41 -16.46
CA GLY A 335 -13.31 -12.27 -17.10
C GLY A 335 -14.63 -11.82 -16.47
N PRO A 336 -15.28 -10.79 -17.03
CA PRO A 336 -16.73 -10.60 -16.87
C PRO A 336 -17.43 -11.70 -17.69
N GLU A 337 -18.45 -12.35 -17.11
CA GLU A 337 -19.28 -13.31 -17.85
C GLU A 337 -19.78 -12.67 -19.15
N GLU A 338 -19.53 -13.31 -20.29
CA GLU A 338 -20.14 -12.90 -21.55
C GLU A 338 -21.66 -12.94 -21.37
N HIS A 339 -22.30 -11.77 -21.43
CA HIS A 339 -23.72 -11.70 -21.75
C HIS A 339 -23.91 -12.29 -23.15
N THR A 340 -24.18 -13.59 -23.21
CA THR A 340 -24.69 -14.25 -24.40
C THR A 340 -26.11 -13.76 -24.65
N ALA A 341 -26.23 -12.55 -25.19
CA ALA A 341 -27.43 -12.15 -25.89
C ALA A 341 -27.49 -12.96 -27.20
N LYS A 342 -28.37 -13.96 -27.24
CA LYS A 342 -29.10 -14.37 -28.45
C LYS A 342 -30.19 -15.41 -28.08
N ASP A 343 -31.42 -14.91 -28.00
CA ASP A 343 -32.63 -15.73 -28.11
C ASP A 343 -32.61 -16.51 -29.45
N PRO A 344 -32.94 -17.82 -29.46
CA PRO A 344 -33.16 -18.54 -30.69
C PRO A 344 -34.56 -18.23 -31.24
N LYS A 345 -34.63 -17.63 -32.44
CA LYS A 345 -35.88 -17.59 -33.21
C LYS A 345 -36.28 -19.02 -33.61
N PRO A 346 -37.58 -19.39 -33.58
CA PRO A 346 -38.02 -20.73 -33.95
C PRO A 346 -37.94 -20.96 -35.46
N SER A 347 -37.45 -22.13 -35.86
CA SER A 347 -37.49 -22.65 -37.22
C SER A 347 -38.92 -22.99 -37.63
N ALA A 348 -39.46 -22.30 -38.63
CA ALA A 348 -40.57 -22.78 -39.44
C ALA A 348 -40.02 -23.11 -40.84
N GLY A 349 -40.05 -24.38 -41.22
CA GLY A 349 -39.63 -24.82 -42.55
C GLY A 349 -40.66 -24.44 -43.63
N PRO A 350 -40.36 -24.74 -44.90
CA PRO A 350 -41.43 -24.99 -45.84
C PRO A 350 -41.27 -26.31 -46.61
N THR A 351 -42.42 -26.94 -46.76
CA THR A 351 -42.80 -27.98 -47.72
C THR A 351 -42.85 -27.46 -49.16
N VAL A 352 -42.31 -28.29 -50.06
CA VAL A 352 -42.61 -28.61 -51.49
C VAL A 352 -43.60 -27.77 -52.35
N PHE A 353 -43.29 -27.72 -53.66
CA PHE A 353 -44.09 -27.41 -54.90
C PHE A 353 -44.16 -25.92 -55.32
N TRP A 354 -43.98 -25.46 -56.57
CA TRP A 354 -44.13 -26.02 -57.92
C TRP A 354 -43.10 -25.48 -58.93
N ASP A 355 -42.94 -26.28 -59.98
CA ASP A 355 -42.37 -26.09 -61.31
C ASP A 355 -42.91 -24.87 -62.10
N VAL A 356 -42.12 -24.40 -63.08
CA VAL A 356 -42.48 -23.78 -64.38
C VAL A 356 -41.36 -22.82 -64.86
N GLY A 357 -40.56 -23.33 -65.80
CA GLY A 357 -40.55 -22.82 -67.19
C GLY A 357 -39.68 -21.61 -67.59
N SER A 358 -38.81 -21.88 -68.58
CA SER A 358 -38.46 -21.00 -69.73
C SER A 358 -37.64 -19.74 -69.41
N GLU A 359 -36.72 -19.23 -70.23
CA GLU A 359 -36.00 -19.57 -71.48
C GLU A 359 -34.93 -18.45 -71.62
N ASP A 360 -33.97 -18.66 -72.53
CA ASP A 360 -33.18 -17.63 -73.24
C ASP A 360 -32.09 -16.85 -72.47
N SER A 361 -30.81 -17.11 -72.77
CA SER A 361 -29.96 -16.38 -73.78
C SER A 361 -29.33 -15.14 -73.13
N GLU A 362 -28.13 -14.63 -73.42
CA GLU A 362 -27.00 -14.91 -74.30
C GLU A 362 -25.91 -13.89 -73.86
N ILE A 363 -24.63 -14.10 -74.22
CA ILE A 363 -23.62 -13.06 -74.56
C ILE A 363 -23.11 -12.16 -73.40
N SER A 364 -21.89 -12.36 -72.88
CA SER A 364 -20.53 -12.04 -73.39
C SER A 364 -19.99 -10.65 -72.99
N THR A 365 -18.67 -10.62 -72.74
CA THR A 365 -17.71 -9.48 -72.73
C THR A 365 -17.95 -8.40 -71.67
N GLU A 366 -16.98 -7.76 -71.02
CA GLU A 366 -15.52 -7.69 -71.04
C GLU A 366 -15.14 -6.89 -69.77
N ASP A 367 -13.90 -7.05 -69.28
CA ASP A 367 -13.13 -6.08 -68.49
C ASP A 367 -13.77 -5.39 -67.26
N LEU A 368 -13.50 -5.93 -66.07
CA LEU A 368 -12.65 -5.32 -65.00
C LEU A 368 -12.66 -6.17 -63.72
#